data_AF-A0A0R3SKF0-F1
#
_entry.id   AF-A0A0R3SKF0-F1
#
_cell.length_a   1.000
_cell.length_b   1.000
_cell.length_c   1.000
_cell.angle_alpha   90.00
_cell.angle_beta   90.00
_cell.angle_gamma   90.00
#
_symmetry.space_group_name_H-M   'P 1'
#
loop_
_entity.id
_entity.type
_entity.pdbx_description
1 polymer ?
#
loop_
_entity_poly.entity_id
_entity_poly.type
_entity_poly.pdbx_seq_one_letter_code
_entity_poly.pdbx_strand_id
1 'polypeptide(L)'
;MAVKAKHHDIIFLLLHYGADITGVDQFGRTALHYVVETNDMRSATMLLSNKASIDAKDAYGFTPLVLAIIKDNIQLVRYFVKNGAAVYPAPGSFQRAPLSTAACLGHFDILQFLLSVKEPDEMIKKMHMNFALRTAINKGKIEIAQLLINCGTQITRWSIFDVSPLEAAVVNDQEEIVSLLLSKGAPVNEHFIAGLTPLMQAALFDRPSAATMLLWYGADPDASVDFSGDTESTPIIAAVKSRRYRIMALLIKWGVDLSRVDTLGCIALHYAAAYNDRTATLLLCHYGSPTDVKNNAGITPLTLAIAKNHFDIVQSLVDNGATVYPQEDEWKPQSLPLVTASFFGHLNILKYLLNVEATELQKNEHMYYALCAASFTGRLELVEFLIDRGTRFTSSHYNRRSPLVLAIENKHDCIVDILISNGANVNERDREGLTPLMHAVLNDNPFAVSRLLLHGADLDAIAFDKQTTVATIAARQKRDVIEN
;
A
#
# COMPACT_ATOMS: atom_id res chain seq x y z
N MET A 1 35.06 43.55 19.44
CA MET A 1 34.41 44.87 19.21
C MET A 1 35.07 45.65 18.08
N ALA A 2 36.39 45.82 18.07
CA ALA A 2 37.10 46.54 17.01
C ALA A 2 36.80 46.01 15.58
N VAL A 3 36.72 44.69 15.40
CA VAL A 3 36.32 44.05 14.13
C VAL A 3 34.90 44.43 13.70
N LYS A 4 33.93 44.45 14.63
CA LYS A 4 32.54 44.86 14.33
C LYS A 4 32.47 46.28 13.79
N ALA A 5 33.33 47.16 14.32
CA ALA A 5 33.40 48.56 13.93
C ALA A 5 34.32 48.82 12.71
N LYS A 6 34.97 47.78 12.15
CA LYS A 6 35.98 47.91 11.08
C LYS A 6 37.13 48.87 11.41
N HIS A 7 37.52 48.96 12.68
CA HIS A 7 38.60 49.84 13.13
C HIS A 7 39.96 49.16 12.94
N HIS A 8 40.49 49.16 11.72
CA HIS A 8 41.72 48.43 11.36
C HIS A 8 42.91 48.81 12.23
N ASP A 9 43.11 50.09 12.53
CA ASP A 9 44.26 50.54 13.33
C ASP A 9 44.20 49.99 14.78
N ILE A 10 42.99 49.93 15.35
CA ILE A 10 42.79 49.34 16.68
C ILE A 10 42.99 47.84 16.64
N ILE A 11 42.51 47.16 15.59
CA ILE A 11 42.75 45.72 15.40
C ILE A 11 44.26 45.46 15.31
N PHE A 12 45.00 46.28 14.56
CA PHE A 12 46.46 46.15 14.42
C PHE A 12 47.15 46.28 15.78
N LEU A 13 46.85 47.34 16.52
CA LEU A 13 47.42 47.58 17.85
C LEU A 13 47.10 46.45 18.81
N LEU A 14 45.85 45.99 18.88
CA LEU A 14 45.45 44.90 19.76
C LEU A 14 46.22 43.61 19.44
N LEU A 15 46.34 43.25 18.16
CA LEU A 15 47.08 42.06 17.75
C LEU A 15 48.59 42.21 18.03
N HIS A 16 49.17 43.38 17.78
CA HIS A 16 50.59 43.66 18.05
C HIS A 16 50.95 43.52 19.54
N TYR A 17 50.06 43.95 20.43
CA TYR A 17 50.24 43.83 21.88
C TYR A 17 49.75 42.49 22.47
N GLY A 18 49.46 41.49 21.63
CA GLY A 18 49.17 40.12 22.08
C GLY A 18 47.75 39.90 22.58
N ALA A 19 46.76 40.65 22.09
CA ALA A 19 45.36 40.35 22.36
C ALA A 19 45.01 38.90 21.97
N ASP A 20 44.23 38.22 22.82
CA ASP A 20 43.79 36.85 22.57
C ASP A 20 42.89 36.77 21.32
N ILE A 21 43.45 36.19 20.26
CA ILE A 21 42.76 36.01 18.97
C ILE A 21 41.75 34.84 18.99
N THR A 22 41.84 33.97 20.00
CA THR A 22 40.95 32.82 20.17
C THR A 22 39.69 33.16 20.98
N GLY A 23 39.63 34.37 21.55
CA GLY A 23 38.49 34.85 22.31
C GLY A 23 37.18 34.74 21.54
N VAL A 24 36.16 34.19 22.21
CA VAL A 24 34.80 33.99 21.69
C VAL A 24 33.79 34.83 22.44
N ASP A 25 32.67 35.15 21.78
CA ASP A 25 31.50 35.74 22.45
C ASP A 25 30.61 34.69 23.11
N GLN A 26 29.48 35.12 23.68
CA GLN A 26 28.47 34.24 24.32
C GLN A 26 27.85 33.19 23.38
N PHE A 27 28.02 33.33 22.07
CA PHE A 27 27.56 32.40 21.05
C PHE A 27 28.72 31.58 20.46
N GLY A 28 29.91 31.60 21.06
CA GLY A 28 31.09 30.90 20.55
C GLY A 28 31.72 31.56 19.32
N ARG A 29 31.30 32.77 18.90
CA ARG A 29 31.82 33.42 17.70
C ARG A 29 33.16 34.09 17.97
N THR A 30 34.17 33.69 17.20
CA THR A 30 35.48 34.36 17.16
C THR A 30 35.42 35.68 16.39
N ALA A 31 36.49 36.48 16.48
CA ALA A 31 36.68 37.67 15.65
C ALA A 31 36.48 37.41 14.15
N LEU A 32 36.87 36.22 13.66
CA LEU A 32 36.75 35.86 12.24
C LEU A 32 35.30 35.60 11.80
N HIS A 33 34.39 35.21 12.70
CA HIS A 33 32.96 35.12 12.37
C HIS A 33 32.39 36.53 12.09
N TYR A 34 32.79 37.52 12.88
CA TYR A 34 32.35 38.91 12.72
C TYR A 34 32.88 39.60 11.47
N VAL A 35 34.00 39.13 10.92
CA VAL A 35 34.49 39.56 9.60
C VAL A 35 33.48 39.27 8.51
N VAL A 36 32.75 38.15 8.61
CA VAL A 36 31.74 37.77 7.64
C VAL A 36 30.54 38.70 7.69
N GLU A 37 30.06 39.02 8.91
CA GLU A 37 28.95 39.95 9.11
C GLU A 37 29.26 41.35 8.60
N THR A 38 30.51 41.78 8.77
CA THR A 38 30.97 43.11 8.36
C THR A 38 31.43 43.16 6.90
N ASN A 39 31.64 42.02 6.25
CA ASN A 39 32.27 41.91 4.93
C ASN A 39 33.59 42.69 4.84
N ASP A 40 34.46 42.52 5.84
CA ASP A 40 35.72 43.28 5.96
C ASP A 40 36.96 42.42 5.68
N MET A 41 37.36 42.38 4.41
CA MET A 41 38.54 41.65 3.93
C MET A 41 39.86 42.07 4.60
N ARG A 42 39.98 43.34 5.00
CA ARG A 42 41.21 43.83 5.64
C ARG A 42 41.32 43.28 7.05
N SER A 43 40.23 43.30 7.82
CA SER A 43 40.17 42.62 9.11
C SER A 43 40.37 41.11 8.99
N ALA A 44 39.82 40.47 7.95
CA ALA A 44 40.07 39.05 7.65
C ALA A 44 41.57 38.75 7.52
N THR A 45 42.27 39.59 6.74
CA THR A 45 43.69 39.43 6.47
C THR A 45 44.53 39.61 7.73
N MET A 46 44.24 40.65 8.51
CA MET A 46 44.96 40.91 9.75
C MET A 46 44.81 39.76 10.76
N LEU A 47 43.60 39.21 10.89
CA LEU A 47 43.34 38.11 11.82
C LEU A 47 44.03 36.82 11.39
N LEU A 48 43.92 36.43 10.11
CA LEU A 48 44.55 35.19 9.62
C LEU A 48 46.07 35.27 9.62
N SER A 49 46.66 36.43 9.31
CA SER A 49 48.11 36.64 9.44
C SER A 49 48.61 36.51 10.88
N ASN A 50 47.74 36.72 11.87
CA ASN A 50 48.02 36.53 13.30
C ASN A 50 47.53 35.16 13.82
N LYS A 51 47.42 34.15 12.95
CA LYS A 51 47.08 32.76 13.29
C LYS A 51 45.68 32.58 13.91
N ALA A 52 44.70 33.41 13.55
CA ALA A 52 43.30 33.13 13.89
C ALA A 52 42.89 31.76 13.34
N SER A 53 42.17 30.97 14.15
CA SER A 53 41.65 29.68 13.69
C SER A 53 40.58 29.87 12.61
N ILE A 54 40.89 29.42 11.39
CA ILE A 54 40.04 29.61 10.21
C ILE A 54 38.77 28.75 10.24
N ASP A 55 38.85 27.58 10.88
CA ASP A 55 37.77 26.61 11.04
C ASP A 55 37.20 26.59 12.47
N ALA A 56 37.39 27.68 13.22
CA ALA A 56 36.71 27.86 14.51
C ALA A 56 35.20 27.76 14.33
N LYS A 57 34.53 27.08 15.27
CA LYS A 57 33.09 26.83 15.23
C LYS A 57 32.40 27.71 16.26
N ASP A 58 31.29 28.32 15.87
CA ASP A 58 30.37 28.93 16.82
C ASP A 58 29.55 27.86 17.58
N ALA A 59 28.70 28.28 18.51
CA ALA A 59 27.85 27.40 19.31
C ALA A 59 26.83 26.58 18.48
N TYR A 60 26.62 26.95 17.22
CA TYR A 60 25.73 26.26 16.29
C TYR A 60 26.50 25.39 15.27
N GLY A 61 27.83 25.35 15.36
CA GLY A 61 28.69 24.59 14.45
C GLY A 61 28.97 25.27 13.12
N PHE A 62 28.67 26.56 12.95
CA PHE A 62 29.06 27.32 11.77
C PHE A 62 30.53 27.73 11.85
N THR A 63 31.25 27.54 10.75
CA THR A 63 32.57 28.14 10.57
C THR A 63 32.46 29.46 9.81
N PRO A 64 33.48 30.32 9.85
CA PRO A 64 33.53 31.53 9.02
C PRO A 64 33.30 31.26 7.52
N LEU A 65 33.80 30.13 7.00
CA LEU A 65 33.54 29.70 5.62
C LEU A 65 32.05 29.45 5.37
N VAL A 66 31.38 28.70 6.25
CA VAL A 66 29.94 28.40 6.09
C VAL A 66 29.09 29.67 6.21
N LEU A 67 29.43 30.59 7.13
CA LEU A 67 28.76 31.88 7.22
C LEU A 67 28.94 32.71 5.94
N ALA A 68 30.14 32.70 5.34
CA ALA A 68 30.39 33.43 4.10
C ALA A 68 29.56 32.85 2.94
N ILE A 69 29.37 31.53 2.91
CA ILE A 69 28.46 30.87 1.97
C ILE A 69 27.02 31.31 2.21
N ILE A 70 26.56 31.35 3.47
CA ILE A 70 25.19 31.78 3.82
C ILE A 70 24.93 33.23 3.39
N LYS A 71 25.95 34.08 3.44
CA LYS A 71 25.88 35.48 2.99
C LYS A 71 26.09 35.66 1.48
N ASP A 72 26.21 34.56 0.74
CA ASP A 72 26.49 34.55 -0.70
C ASP A 72 27.73 35.39 -1.10
N ASN A 73 28.75 35.37 -0.24
CA ASN A 73 29.94 36.19 -0.44
C ASN A 73 31.08 35.36 -1.03
N ILE A 74 31.06 35.21 -2.35
CA ILE A 74 32.07 34.45 -3.10
C ILE A 74 33.51 34.94 -2.84
N GLN A 75 33.71 36.24 -2.59
CA GLN A 75 35.05 36.79 -2.36
C GLN A 75 35.62 36.32 -1.02
N LEU A 76 34.83 36.39 0.05
CA LEU A 76 35.22 35.83 1.36
C LEU A 76 35.38 34.31 1.29
N VAL A 77 34.50 33.61 0.56
CA VAL A 77 34.63 32.16 0.35
C VAL A 77 35.97 31.83 -0.31
N ARG A 78 36.30 32.45 -1.45
CA ARG A 78 37.58 32.24 -2.15
C ARG A 78 38.77 32.56 -1.25
N TYR A 79 38.66 33.63 -0.49
CA TYR A 79 39.71 34.05 0.42
C TYR A 79 39.93 33.07 1.57
N PHE A 80 38.87 32.62 2.24
CA PHE A 80 38.99 31.64 3.33
C PHE A 80 39.51 30.29 2.82
N VAL A 81 39.01 29.80 1.70
CA VAL A 81 39.52 28.56 1.09
C VAL A 81 41.00 28.68 0.72
N LYS A 82 41.43 29.81 0.15
CA LYS A 82 42.85 30.06 -0.15
C LYS A 82 43.74 30.07 1.10
N ASN A 83 43.19 30.45 2.26
CA ASN A 83 43.89 30.43 3.55
C ASN A 83 43.71 29.12 4.33
N GLY A 84 43.20 28.05 3.68
CA GLY A 84 43.15 26.71 4.26
C GLY A 84 41.88 26.35 5.01
N ALA A 85 40.77 27.08 4.81
CA ALA A 85 39.48 26.70 5.38
C ALA A 85 39.01 25.33 4.85
N ALA A 86 38.54 24.46 5.74
CA ALA A 86 38.10 23.12 5.38
C ALA A 86 36.83 23.14 4.52
N VAL A 87 36.97 22.81 3.23
CA VAL A 87 35.84 22.65 2.30
C VAL A 87 35.11 21.32 2.50
N TYR A 88 35.86 20.27 2.81
CA TYR A 88 35.38 18.91 3.01
C TYR A 88 35.71 18.44 4.43
N PRO A 89 34.89 18.83 5.44
CA PRO A 89 35.17 18.48 6.83
C PRO A 89 35.08 16.98 7.08
N ALA A 90 35.81 16.47 8.08
CA ALA A 90 35.77 15.04 8.42
C ALA A 90 34.36 14.58 8.84
N PRO A 91 33.98 13.33 8.51
CA PRO A 91 32.68 12.77 8.87
C PRO A 91 32.50 12.72 10.40
N GLY A 92 31.24 12.85 10.86
CA GLY A 92 30.90 12.84 12.29
C GLY A 92 31.21 14.15 13.02
N SER A 93 31.80 15.14 12.35
CA SER A 93 31.85 16.49 12.90
C SER A 93 30.45 17.12 12.87
N PHE A 94 30.01 17.77 13.96
CA PHE A 94 28.79 18.59 13.99
C PHE A 94 28.86 19.83 13.05
N GLN A 95 29.86 19.88 12.16
CA GLN A 95 30.06 20.95 11.22
C GLN A 95 29.11 20.77 10.03
N ARG A 96 28.35 21.83 9.71
CA ARG A 96 27.63 21.85 8.45
C ARG A 96 28.61 21.90 7.29
N ALA A 97 28.51 20.94 6.38
CA ALA A 97 29.41 20.88 5.24
C ALA A 97 29.20 22.10 4.30
N PRO A 98 30.27 22.83 3.94
CA PRO A 98 30.24 23.95 3.00
C PRO A 98 29.48 23.63 1.71
N LEU A 99 29.78 22.48 1.10
CA LEU A 99 29.18 22.06 -0.17
C LEU A 99 27.67 21.86 -0.07
N SER A 100 27.21 21.16 0.98
CA SER A 100 25.76 20.96 1.22
C SER A 100 25.03 22.27 1.53
N THR A 101 25.71 23.24 2.16
CA THR A 101 25.14 24.56 2.46
C THR A 101 24.94 25.37 1.19
N ALA A 102 25.96 25.43 0.33
CA ALA A 102 25.86 26.09 -0.98
C ALA A 102 24.76 25.45 -1.84
N ALA A 103 24.67 24.12 -1.84
CA ALA A 103 23.62 23.39 -2.55
C ALA A 103 22.21 23.66 -2.01
N CYS A 104 22.07 23.71 -0.68
CA CYS A 104 20.79 24.03 -0.01
C CYS A 104 20.28 25.42 -0.38
N LEU A 105 21.19 26.40 -0.42
CA LEU A 105 20.83 27.80 -0.68
C LEU A 105 20.68 28.09 -2.18
N GLY A 106 21.32 27.29 -3.04
CA GLY A 106 21.27 27.49 -4.49
C GLY A 106 22.38 28.38 -5.03
N HIS A 107 23.50 28.53 -4.30
CA HIS A 107 24.59 29.42 -4.71
C HIS A 107 25.50 28.73 -5.75
N PHE A 108 25.14 28.87 -7.03
CA PHE A 108 25.79 28.17 -8.14
C PHE A 108 27.30 28.45 -8.22
N ASP A 109 27.70 29.73 -8.25
CA ASP A 109 29.11 30.13 -8.40
C ASP A 109 29.97 29.68 -7.21
N ILE A 110 29.40 29.74 -6.00
CA ILE A 110 30.04 29.25 -4.79
C ILE A 110 30.22 27.73 -4.88
N LEU A 111 29.17 26.99 -5.22
CA LEU A 111 29.25 25.54 -5.36
C LEU A 111 30.28 25.13 -6.41
N GLN A 112 30.25 25.77 -7.58
CA GLN A 112 31.20 25.52 -8.67
C GLN A 112 32.65 25.76 -8.22
N PHE A 113 32.89 26.86 -7.47
CA PHE A 113 34.19 27.12 -6.89
C PHE A 113 34.60 26.03 -5.88
N LEU A 114 33.73 25.66 -4.94
CA LEU A 114 34.03 24.63 -3.93
C LEU A 114 34.33 23.26 -4.57
N LEU A 115 33.63 22.89 -5.64
CA LEU A 115 33.89 21.65 -6.40
C LEU A 115 35.25 21.66 -7.10
N SER A 116 35.74 22.84 -7.52
CA SER A 116 37.06 23.00 -8.14
C SER A 116 38.22 22.79 -7.15
N VAL A 117 37.95 22.86 -5.84
CA VAL A 117 38.97 22.61 -4.81
C VAL A 117 39.37 21.14 -4.82
N LYS A 118 40.68 20.89 -4.86
CA LYS A 118 41.26 19.55 -4.78
C LYS A 118 41.16 19.05 -3.34
N GLU A 119 40.73 17.80 -3.19
CA GLU A 119 40.74 17.10 -1.93
C GLU A 119 41.52 15.79 -2.11
N PRO A 120 42.57 15.53 -1.30
CA PRO A 120 43.38 14.32 -1.45
C PRO A 120 42.59 13.03 -1.18
N ASP A 121 41.62 13.08 -0.27
CA ASP A 121 40.73 11.95 -0.03
C ASP A 121 39.52 12.01 -0.97
N GLU A 122 39.61 11.21 -2.04
CA GLU A 122 38.57 11.11 -3.06
C GLU A 122 37.23 10.63 -2.47
N MET A 123 37.26 9.76 -1.45
CA MET A 123 36.08 9.22 -0.82
C MET A 123 35.35 10.29 0.00
N ILE A 124 36.09 11.11 0.74
CA ILE A 124 35.54 12.26 1.47
C ILE A 124 34.90 13.25 0.49
N LYS A 125 35.56 13.56 -0.63
CA LYS A 125 34.99 14.47 -1.64
C LYS A 125 33.69 13.91 -2.23
N LYS A 126 33.69 12.65 -2.63
CA LYS A 126 32.51 11.95 -3.17
C LYS A 126 31.35 11.90 -2.17
N MET A 127 31.62 11.66 -0.90
CA MET A 127 30.62 11.67 0.17
C MET A 127 29.92 13.03 0.29
N HIS A 128 30.70 14.11 0.33
CA HIS A 128 30.15 15.47 0.41
C HIS A 128 29.36 15.86 -0.83
N MET A 129 29.82 15.45 -2.01
CA MET A 129 29.09 15.63 -3.27
C MET A 129 27.74 14.91 -3.25
N ASN A 130 27.67 13.67 -2.74
CA ASN A 130 26.42 12.94 -2.56
C ASN A 130 25.45 13.67 -1.63
N PHE A 131 25.92 14.15 -0.46
CA PHE A 131 25.09 14.93 0.46
C PHE A 131 24.61 16.24 -0.15
N ALA A 132 25.47 16.93 -0.90
CA ALA A 132 25.10 18.16 -1.62
C ALA A 132 24.02 17.87 -2.68
N LEU A 133 24.13 16.77 -3.43
CA LEU A 133 23.16 16.39 -4.46
C LEU A 133 21.80 16.07 -3.83
N ARG A 134 21.78 15.24 -2.78
CA ARG A 134 20.53 14.94 -2.06
C ARG A 134 19.88 16.19 -1.47
N THR A 135 20.70 17.11 -0.95
CA THR A 135 20.20 18.39 -0.42
C THR A 135 19.61 19.27 -1.54
N ALA A 136 20.26 19.33 -2.69
CA ALA A 136 19.76 20.05 -3.87
C ALA A 136 18.41 19.50 -4.34
N ILE A 137 18.29 18.18 -4.44
CA ILE A 137 17.06 17.47 -4.83
C ILE A 137 15.95 17.76 -3.81
N ASN A 138 16.20 17.58 -2.51
CA ASN A 138 15.21 17.88 -1.46
C ASN A 138 14.76 19.34 -1.43
N LYS A 139 15.55 20.26 -1.99
CA LYS A 139 15.22 21.68 -2.11
C LYS A 139 14.74 22.09 -3.52
N GLY A 140 14.64 21.15 -4.46
CA GLY A 140 14.22 21.40 -5.84
C GLY A 140 15.19 22.29 -6.62
N LYS A 141 16.49 22.28 -6.28
CA LYS A 141 17.52 23.11 -6.92
C LYS A 141 18.07 22.41 -8.16
N ILE A 142 17.36 22.50 -9.29
CA ILE A 142 17.68 21.78 -10.53
C ILE A 142 19.08 22.13 -11.07
N GLU A 143 19.43 23.41 -11.18
CA GLU A 143 20.74 23.85 -11.70
C GLU A 143 21.92 23.35 -10.84
N ILE A 144 21.72 23.31 -9.51
CA ILE A 144 22.69 22.77 -8.56
C ILE A 144 22.82 21.26 -8.71
N ALA A 145 21.70 20.54 -8.83
CA ALA A 145 21.71 19.10 -9.07
C ALA A 145 22.41 18.77 -10.40
N GLN A 146 22.12 19.53 -11.46
CA GLN A 146 22.74 19.41 -12.77
C GLN A 146 24.26 19.64 -12.71
N LEU A 147 24.71 20.68 -12.01
CA LEU A 147 26.13 20.96 -11.82
C LEU A 147 26.83 19.80 -11.09
N LEU A 148 26.25 19.32 -9.99
CA LEU A 148 26.80 18.21 -9.21
C LEU A 148 26.89 16.92 -10.03
N ILE A 149 25.87 16.58 -10.80
CA ILE A 149 25.87 15.39 -11.67
C ILE A 149 26.92 15.54 -12.77
N ASN A 150 27.03 16.71 -13.41
CA ASN A 150 28.06 16.95 -14.44
C ASN A 150 29.49 16.89 -13.89
N CYS A 151 29.68 17.19 -12.60
CA CYS A 151 30.96 17.02 -11.91
C CYS A 151 31.24 15.57 -11.48
N GLY A 152 30.42 14.59 -11.86
CA GLY A 152 30.65 13.17 -11.61
C GLY A 152 30.15 12.67 -10.24
N THR A 153 29.15 13.34 -9.65
CA THR A 153 28.51 12.83 -8.43
C THR A 153 27.82 11.49 -8.71
N GLN A 154 27.94 10.52 -7.80
CA GLN A 154 27.24 9.25 -7.90
C GLN A 154 25.72 9.48 -7.91
N ILE A 155 25.05 8.95 -8.93
CA ILE A 155 23.60 9.08 -9.14
C ILE A 155 22.79 7.90 -8.57
N THR A 156 23.46 6.83 -8.17
CA THR A 156 22.87 5.67 -7.48
C THR A 156 22.92 5.85 -5.96
N ARG A 157 22.32 4.91 -5.24
CA ARG A 157 22.43 4.82 -3.79
C ARG A 157 23.90 4.74 -3.33
N TRP A 158 24.24 5.51 -2.29
CA TRP A 158 25.59 5.55 -1.70
C TRP A 158 25.85 4.40 -0.73
N SER A 159 24.92 4.15 0.20
CA SER A 159 24.94 3.02 1.13
C SER A 159 23.57 2.36 1.20
N ILE A 160 23.49 1.12 1.71
CA ILE A 160 22.22 0.37 1.82
C ILE A 160 21.11 1.09 2.61
N PHE A 161 21.45 2.06 3.46
CA PHE A 161 20.51 2.84 4.26
C PHE A 161 20.17 4.20 3.63
N ASP A 162 20.88 4.62 2.59
CA ASP A 162 20.67 5.92 1.97
C ASP A 162 19.53 5.89 0.95
N VAL A 163 18.75 6.96 0.93
CA VAL A 163 17.76 7.21 -0.13
C VAL A 163 18.50 7.55 -1.42
N SER A 164 18.19 6.86 -2.52
CA SER A 164 18.83 7.17 -3.80
C SER A 164 18.40 8.57 -4.30
N PRO A 165 19.21 9.25 -5.12
CA PRO A 165 18.82 10.53 -5.74
C PRO A 165 17.48 10.44 -6.47
N LEU A 166 17.24 9.33 -7.19
CA LEU A 166 15.98 9.09 -7.90
C LEU A 166 14.81 8.91 -6.93
N GLU A 167 15.00 8.16 -5.84
CA GLU A 167 13.99 7.98 -4.80
C GLU A 167 13.55 9.31 -4.18
N ALA A 168 14.50 10.18 -3.84
CA ALA A 168 14.20 11.52 -3.32
C ALA A 168 13.44 12.39 -4.34
N ALA A 169 13.82 12.33 -5.63
CA ALA A 169 13.17 13.11 -6.68
C ALA A 169 11.73 12.64 -6.94
N VAL A 170 11.50 11.33 -6.94
CA VAL A 170 10.17 10.71 -7.11
C VAL A 170 9.25 11.06 -5.93
N VAL A 171 9.74 10.94 -4.70
CA VAL A 171 8.95 11.28 -3.50
C VAL A 171 8.55 12.75 -3.47
N ASN A 172 9.35 13.64 -4.06
CA ASN A 172 9.04 15.07 -4.16
C ASN A 172 8.28 15.46 -5.43
N ASP A 173 7.90 14.51 -6.29
CA ASP A 173 7.21 14.73 -7.58
C ASP A 173 7.96 15.68 -8.55
N GLN A 174 9.29 15.64 -8.57
CA GLN A 174 10.11 16.61 -9.31
C GLN A 174 10.40 16.17 -10.74
N GLU A 175 9.51 16.49 -11.68
CA GLU A 175 9.59 16.13 -13.10
C GLU A 175 10.99 16.34 -13.71
N GLU A 176 11.51 17.55 -13.63
CA GLU A 176 12.77 17.94 -14.27
C GLU A 176 13.98 17.23 -13.66
N ILE A 177 13.97 17.00 -12.33
CA ILE A 177 15.06 16.28 -11.65
C ILE A 177 14.98 14.78 -11.94
N VAL A 178 13.78 14.21 -11.99
CA VAL A 178 13.58 12.81 -12.41
C VAL A 178 14.08 12.62 -13.84
N SER A 179 13.69 13.50 -14.77
CA SER A 179 14.19 13.48 -16.16
C SER A 179 15.71 13.60 -16.21
N LEU A 180 16.29 14.54 -15.48
CA LEU A 180 17.73 14.72 -15.39
C LEU A 180 18.44 13.44 -14.93
N LEU A 181 18.02 12.86 -13.81
CA LEU A 181 18.65 11.65 -13.26
C LEU A 181 18.55 10.47 -14.23
N LEU A 182 17.36 10.22 -14.81
CA LEU A 182 17.14 9.12 -15.74
C LEU A 182 17.91 9.32 -17.06
N SER A 183 17.98 10.54 -17.58
CA SER A 183 18.77 10.87 -18.78
C SER A 183 20.28 10.65 -18.59
N LYS A 184 20.75 10.66 -17.33
CA LYS A 184 22.14 10.41 -16.94
C LYS A 184 22.39 8.95 -16.55
N GLY A 185 21.41 8.07 -16.74
CA GLY A 185 21.55 6.64 -16.51
C GLY A 185 21.22 6.19 -15.09
N ALA A 186 20.44 6.96 -14.33
CA ALA A 186 19.89 6.44 -13.07
C ALA A 186 18.98 5.23 -13.36
N PRO A 187 19.08 4.14 -12.61
CA PRO A 187 18.34 2.92 -12.88
C PRO A 187 16.83 3.11 -12.65
N VAL A 188 16.06 3.07 -13.73
CA VAL A 188 14.61 3.37 -13.73
C VAL A 188 13.77 2.34 -12.96
N ASN A 189 14.26 1.10 -12.84
CA ASN A 189 13.59 -0.01 -12.16
C ASN A 189 14.31 -0.45 -10.86
N GLU A 190 15.21 0.37 -10.30
CA GLU A 190 15.88 0.05 -9.04
C GLU A 190 14.88 -0.03 -7.87
N HIS A 191 14.98 -1.09 -7.07
CA HIS A 191 14.17 -1.22 -5.86
C HIS A 191 14.60 -0.19 -4.80
N PHE A 192 13.64 0.62 -4.35
CA PHE A 192 13.82 1.56 -3.24
C PHE A 192 13.99 0.83 -1.90
N ILE A 193 14.23 1.56 -0.81
CA ILE A 193 14.53 0.93 0.50
C ILE A 193 13.39 -0.02 0.93
N ALA A 194 12.17 0.34 0.57
CA ALA A 194 10.97 -0.46 0.76
C ALA A 194 10.82 -1.62 -0.27
N GLY A 195 11.81 -1.97 -1.09
CA GLY A 195 11.64 -3.01 -2.12
C GLY A 195 10.72 -2.64 -3.29
N LEU A 196 9.98 -1.53 -3.20
CA LEU A 196 9.12 -1.01 -4.27
C LEU A 196 9.95 -0.50 -5.46
N THR A 197 9.44 -0.68 -6.68
CA THR A 197 10.00 0.01 -7.84
C THR A 197 9.68 1.51 -7.77
N PRO A 198 10.40 2.36 -8.51
CA PRO A 198 10.16 3.80 -8.49
C PRO A 198 8.74 4.17 -8.93
N LEU A 199 8.20 3.42 -9.91
CA LEU A 199 6.85 3.63 -10.42
C LEU A 199 5.78 3.24 -9.39
N MET A 200 6.00 2.17 -8.63
CA MET A 200 5.11 1.78 -7.54
C MET A 200 5.12 2.81 -6.40
N GLN A 201 6.29 3.36 -6.05
CA GLN A 201 6.39 4.46 -5.10
C GLN A 201 5.59 5.68 -5.57
N ALA A 202 5.73 6.04 -6.85
CA ALA A 202 4.97 7.14 -7.44
C ALA A 202 3.45 6.87 -7.41
N ALA A 203 3.03 5.63 -7.64
CA ALA A 203 1.63 5.21 -7.56
C ALA A 203 1.07 5.21 -6.14
N LEU A 204 1.85 4.86 -5.13
CA LEU A 204 1.42 4.86 -3.72
C LEU A 204 1.22 6.29 -3.20
N PHE A 205 2.18 7.18 -3.49
CA PHE A 205 2.25 8.54 -2.95
C PHE A 205 1.64 9.63 -3.83
N ASP A 206 0.96 9.27 -4.92
CA ASP A 206 0.30 10.20 -5.85
C ASP A 206 1.29 11.20 -6.49
N ARG A 207 2.28 10.66 -7.20
CA ARG A 207 3.35 11.43 -7.85
C ARG A 207 3.20 11.37 -9.38
N PRO A 208 2.22 12.08 -9.97
CA PRO A 208 1.88 11.93 -11.38
C PRO A 208 2.98 12.43 -12.33
N SER A 209 3.70 13.50 -11.98
CA SER A 209 4.79 14.00 -12.80
C SER A 209 5.96 13.00 -12.80
N ALA A 210 6.34 12.50 -11.63
CA ALA A 210 7.36 11.47 -11.51
C ALA A 210 6.95 10.17 -12.24
N ALA A 211 5.72 9.70 -12.07
CA ALA A 211 5.22 8.50 -12.76
C ALA A 211 5.25 8.66 -14.29
N THR A 212 4.89 9.83 -14.81
CA THR A 212 4.97 10.14 -16.24
C THR A 212 6.40 9.99 -16.75
N MET A 213 7.37 10.59 -16.06
CA MET A 213 8.77 10.52 -16.46
C MET A 213 9.32 9.11 -16.35
N LEU A 214 9.01 8.39 -15.27
CA LEU A 214 9.45 7.02 -15.08
C LEU A 214 9.00 6.12 -16.25
N LEU A 215 7.73 6.18 -16.64
CA LEU A 215 7.23 5.42 -17.80
C LEU A 215 7.93 5.83 -19.09
N TRP A 216 8.12 7.13 -19.32
CA TRP A 216 8.80 7.64 -20.53
C TRP A 216 10.23 7.13 -20.67
N TYR A 217 10.93 6.91 -19.56
CA TYR A 217 12.28 6.34 -19.51
C TYR A 217 12.31 4.81 -19.34
N GLY A 218 11.18 4.12 -19.53
CA GLY A 218 11.14 2.65 -19.57
C GLY A 218 10.97 1.96 -18.21
N ALA A 219 10.33 2.62 -17.24
CA ALA A 219 9.83 1.93 -16.06
C ALA A 219 8.83 0.84 -16.49
N ASP A 220 8.97 -0.35 -15.94
CA ASP A 220 8.05 -1.46 -16.21
C ASP A 220 6.70 -1.23 -15.47
N PRO A 221 5.59 -1.00 -16.20
CA PRO A 221 4.27 -0.77 -15.59
C PRO A 221 3.66 -2.02 -14.97
N ASP A 222 4.14 -3.20 -15.34
CA ASP A 222 3.68 -4.51 -14.87
C ASP A 222 4.67 -5.14 -13.87
N ALA A 223 5.68 -4.37 -13.46
CA ALA A 223 6.64 -4.78 -12.46
C ALA A 223 5.93 -5.25 -11.20
N SER A 224 6.40 -6.35 -10.66
CA SER A 224 5.74 -7.04 -9.58
C SER A 224 6.74 -7.27 -8.46
N VAL A 225 6.39 -6.82 -7.25
CA VAL A 225 7.28 -6.91 -6.09
C VAL A 225 6.53 -7.44 -4.88
N ASP A 226 7.20 -8.34 -4.16
CA ASP A 226 6.78 -8.78 -2.83
C ASP A 226 7.26 -7.74 -1.80
N PHE A 227 6.33 -7.05 -1.16
CA PHE A 227 6.64 -6.03 -0.17
C PHE A 227 6.02 -6.36 1.20
N SER A 228 6.82 -6.20 2.26
CA SER A 228 6.40 -6.09 3.66
C SER A 228 5.52 -7.23 4.24
N GLY A 229 5.59 -8.45 3.70
CA GLY A 229 4.71 -9.53 4.14
C GLY A 229 3.23 -9.34 3.75
N ASP A 230 2.94 -8.28 2.99
CA ASP A 230 1.71 -8.11 2.24
C ASP A 230 1.87 -8.80 0.88
N THR A 231 0.73 -8.97 0.19
CA THR A 231 0.66 -9.57 -1.14
C THR A 231 1.55 -8.85 -2.13
N GLU A 232 2.05 -9.58 -3.13
CA GLU A 232 2.70 -9.02 -4.31
C GLU A 232 1.87 -7.86 -4.85
N SER A 233 2.51 -6.77 -5.27
CA SER A 233 1.80 -5.62 -5.81
C SER A 233 2.41 -5.20 -7.14
N THR A 234 1.55 -4.77 -8.05
CA THR A 234 1.91 -4.06 -9.28
C THR A 234 1.64 -2.56 -9.11
N PRO A 235 2.19 -1.68 -9.97
CA PRO A 235 1.87 -0.25 -9.97
C PRO A 235 0.37 0.05 -10.00
N ILE A 236 -0.41 -0.67 -10.81
CA ILE A 236 -1.86 -0.46 -10.91
C ILE A 236 -2.58 -0.91 -9.63
N ILE A 237 -2.18 -2.02 -9.01
CA ILE A 237 -2.73 -2.47 -7.73
C ILE A 237 -2.41 -1.47 -6.61
N ALA A 238 -1.18 -0.94 -6.57
CA ALA A 238 -0.78 0.08 -5.60
C ALA A 238 -1.60 1.37 -5.75
N ALA A 239 -1.84 1.81 -7.00
CA ALA A 239 -2.68 2.95 -7.31
C ALA A 239 -4.14 2.73 -6.87
N VAL A 240 -4.70 1.54 -7.08
CA VAL A 240 -6.06 1.17 -6.64
C VAL A 240 -6.16 1.14 -5.12
N LYS A 241 -5.26 0.43 -4.43
CA LYS A 241 -5.21 0.36 -2.96
C LYS A 241 -5.15 1.76 -2.33
N SER A 242 -4.49 2.70 -3.00
CA SER A 242 -4.30 4.09 -2.55
C SER A 242 -5.28 5.10 -3.15
N ARG A 243 -6.25 4.66 -3.96
CA ARG A 243 -7.25 5.52 -4.64
C ARG A 243 -6.65 6.63 -5.52
N ARG A 244 -5.52 6.36 -6.18
CA ARG A 244 -4.83 7.35 -7.05
C ARG A 244 -5.36 7.32 -8.47
N TYR A 245 -6.57 7.83 -8.67
CA TYR A 245 -7.27 7.77 -9.97
C TYR A 245 -6.48 8.39 -11.13
N ARG A 246 -5.73 9.47 -10.87
CA ARG A 246 -4.88 10.12 -11.89
C ARG A 246 -3.73 9.20 -12.33
N ILE A 247 -3.10 8.50 -11.39
CA ILE A 247 -2.07 7.51 -11.69
C ILE A 247 -2.69 6.30 -12.41
N MET A 248 -3.86 5.83 -11.96
CA MET A 248 -4.57 4.74 -12.64
C MET A 248 -4.81 5.06 -14.11
N ALA A 249 -5.38 6.24 -14.41
CA ALA A 249 -5.64 6.67 -15.78
C ALA A 249 -4.34 6.76 -16.60
N LEU A 250 -3.24 7.21 -15.98
CA LEU A 250 -1.94 7.30 -16.62
C LEU A 250 -1.35 5.91 -16.93
N LEU A 251 -1.39 4.96 -15.99
CA LEU A 251 -0.91 3.59 -16.20
C LEU A 251 -1.73 2.85 -17.26
N ILE A 252 -3.05 3.01 -17.22
CA ILE A 252 -3.97 2.43 -18.21
C ILE A 252 -3.68 2.99 -19.60
N LYS A 253 -3.48 4.31 -19.73
CA LYS A 253 -3.10 4.94 -21.00
C LYS A 253 -1.78 4.41 -21.56
N TRP A 254 -0.87 4.00 -20.69
CA TRP A 254 0.41 3.39 -21.04
C TRP A 254 0.32 1.90 -21.39
N GLY A 255 -0.85 1.27 -21.26
CA GLY A 255 -1.10 -0.11 -21.70
C GLY A 255 -0.72 -1.18 -20.67
N VAL A 256 -0.84 -0.88 -19.37
CA VAL A 256 -0.65 -1.86 -18.29
C VAL A 256 -1.57 -3.08 -18.45
N ASP A 257 -1.09 -4.28 -18.12
CA ASP A 257 -1.88 -5.50 -18.18
C ASP A 257 -2.85 -5.60 -17.00
N LEU A 258 -4.13 -5.34 -17.27
CA LEU A 258 -5.21 -5.40 -16.26
C LEU A 258 -5.60 -6.83 -15.85
N SER A 259 -5.02 -7.85 -16.48
CA SER A 259 -5.19 -9.27 -16.13
C SER A 259 -4.12 -9.80 -15.19
N ARG A 260 -3.07 -9.01 -14.92
CA ARG A 260 -1.97 -9.40 -14.03
C ARG A 260 -2.48 -9.64 -12.60
N VAL A 261 -2.21 -10.83 -12.09
CA VAL A 261 -2.56 -11.26 -10.74
C VAL A 261 -1.38 -11.11 -9.79
N ASP A 262 -1.68 -10.88 -8.51
CA ASP A 262 -0.71 -11.00 -7.42
C ASP A 262 -0.59 -12.43 -6.88
N THR A 263 0.17 -12.60 -5.78
CA THR A 263 0.35 -13.88 -5.07
C THR A 263 -0.95 -14.50 -4.53
N LEU A 264 -2.03 -13.73 -4.36
CA LEU A 264 -3.34 -14.25 -3.98
C LEU A 264 -4.20 -14.63 -5.20
N GLY A 265 -3.71 -14.43 -6.42
CA GLY A 265 -4.50 -14.56 -7.65
C GLY A 265 -5.43 -13.36 -7.89
N CYS A 266 -5.23 -12.24 -7.18
CA CYS A 266 -6.10 -11.06 -7.29
C CYS A 266 -5.58 -10.08 -8.34
N ILE A 267 -6.42 -9.74 -9.31
CA ILE A 267 -6.23 -8.57 -10.18
C ILE A 267 -6.64 -7.27 -9.47
N ALA A 268 -6.28 -6.11 -10.05
CA ALA A 268 -6.65 -4.77 -9.56
C ALA A 268 -8.16 -4.60 -9.30
N LEU A 269 -9.02 -5.22 -10.10
CA LEU A 269 -10.48 -5.14 -9.95
C LEU A 269 -11.00 -5.79 -8.65
N HIS A 270 -10.33 -6.83 -8.13
CA HIS A 270 -10.66 -7.41 -6.82
C HIS A 270 -10.50 -6.36 -5.72
N TYR A 271 -9.40 -5.61 -5.74
CA TYR A 271 -9.12 -4.58 -4.75
C TYR A 271 -10.09 -3.41 -4.86
N ALA A 272 -10.41 -2.95 -6.07
CA ALA A 272 -11.42 -1.91 -6.28
C ALA A 272 -12.78 -2.33 -5.68
N ALA A 273 -13.18 -3.57 -5.95
CA ALA A 273 -14.40 -4.15 -5.39
C ALA A 273 -14.36 -4.29 -3.87
N ALA A 274 -13.23 -4.74 -3.31
CA ALA A 274 -13.03 -4.95 -1.89
C ALA A 274 -13.03 -3.67 -1.05
N TYR A 275 -12.63 -2.54 -1.63
CA TYR A 275 -12.53 -1.24 -0.94
C TYR A 275 -13.71 -0.31 -1.19
N ASN A 276 -14.77 -0.81 -1.83
CA ASN A 276 -15.93 0.00 -2.22
C ASN A 276 -15.54 1.20 -3.10
N ASP A 277 -14.61 1.01 -4.03
CA ASP A 277 -14.11 2.09 -4.88
C ASP A 277 -14.79 2.06 -6.27
N ARG A 278 -15.94 2.73 -6.35
CA ARG A 278 -16.74 2.78 -7.58
C ARG A 278 -16.00 3.43 -8.75
N THR A 279 -15.19 4.46 -8.47
CA THR A 279 -14.43 5.15 -9.52
C THR A 279 -13.36 4.23 -10.09
N ALA A 280 -12.61 3.52 -9.24
CA ALA A 280 -11.64 2.53 -9.67
C ALA A 280 -12.30 1.38 -10.44
N THR A 281 -13.42 0.85 -9.95
CA THR A 281 -14.17 -0.23 -10.62
C THR A 281 -14.61 0.19 -12.02
N LEU A 282 -15.28 1.34 -12.15
CA LEU A 282 -15.73 1.83 -13.45
C LEU A 282 -14.58 2.10 -14.42
N LEU A 283 -13.48 2.68 -13.93
CA LEU A 283 -12.30 2.93 -14.75
C LEU A 283 -11.69 1.61 -15.27
N LEU A 284 -11.47 0.64 -14.39
CA LEU A 284 -10.89 -0.66 -14.76
C LEU A 284 -11.79 -1.42 -15.74
N CYS A 285 -13.10 -1.47 -15.49
CA CYS A 285 -14.05 -2.12 -16.38
C CYS A 285 -14.13 -1.43 -17.76
N HIS A 286 -14.17 -0.09 -17.79
CA HIS A 286 -14.21 0.67 -19.04
C HIS A 286 -13.02 0.36 -19.97
N TYR A 287 -11.85 0.10 -19.39
CA TYR A 287 -10.63 -0.25 -20.12
C TYR A 287 -10.39 -1.76 -20.27
N GLY A 288 -11.41 -2.59 -20.03
CA GLY A 288 -11.38 -4.01 -20.35
C GLY A 288 -10.70 -4.89 -19.32
N SER A 289 -10.63 -4.48 -18.04
CA SER A 289 -10.22 -5.40 -16.96
C SER A 289 -11.17 -6.60 -16.91
N PRO A 290 -10.64 -7.85 -16.87
CA PRO A 290 -11.48 -9.03 -16.87
C PRO A 290 -12.31 -9.12 -15.58
N THR A 291 -13.63 -9.25 -15.71
CA THR A 291 -14.60 -9.16 -14.60
C THR A 291 -14.75 -10.43 -13.78
N ASP A 292 -14.44 -11.59 -14.37
CA ASP A 292 -14.71 -12.91 -13.80
C ASP A 292 -13.44 -13.70 -13.41
N VAL A 293 -12.31 -13.01 -13.26
CA VAL A 293 -11.07 -13.65 -12.77
C VAL A 293 -11.31 -14.18 -11.37
N LYS A 294 -10.96 -15.45 -11.14
CA LYS A 294 -11.00 -16.08 -9.82
C LYS A 294 -9.63 -15.99 -9.18
N ASN A 295 -9.58 -15.54 -7.93
CA ASN A 295 -8.38 -15.61 -7.11
C ASN A 295 -8.10 -17.04 -6.60
N ASN A 296 -7.04 -17.26 -5.84
CA ASN A 296 -6.65 -18.58 -5.33
C ASN A 296 -7.70 -19.23 -4.42
N ALA A 297 -8.62 -18.44 -3.83
CA ALA A 297 -9.75 -18.93 -3.05
C ALA A 297 -11.01 -19.22 -3.91
N GLY A 298 -10.96 -18.98 -5.21
CA GLY A 298 -12.10 -19.09 -6.12
C GLY A 298 -13.06 -17.91 -6.08
N ILE A 299 -12.65 -16.78 -5.51
CA ILE A 299 -13.47 -15.56 -5.36
C ILE A 299 -13.26 -14.67 -6.59
N THR A 300 -14.33 -14.11 -7.14
CA THR A 300 -14.30 -13.12 -8.21
C THR A 300 -14.45 -11.71 -7.64
N PRO A 301 -14.15 -10.63 -8.40
CA PRO A 301 -14.44 -9.27 -7.96
C PRO A 301 -15.91 -9.08 -7.57
N LEU A 302 -16.84 -9.69 -8.30
CA LEU A 302 -18.28 -9.65 -8.01
C LEU A 302 -18.60 -10.30 -6.66
N THR A 303 -18.14 -11.53 -6.42
CA THR A 303 -18.45 -12.20 -5.14
C THR A 303 -17.77 -11.56 -3.95
N LEU A 304 -16.61 -10.92 -4.14
CA LEU A 304 -15.96 -10.13 -3.11
C LEU A 304 -16.76 -8.86 -2.75
N ALA A 305 -17.30 -8.15 -3.75
CA ALA A 305 -18.19 -7.00 -3.54
C ALA A 305 -19.48 -7.41 -2.81
N ILE A 306 -20.06 -8.57 -3.20
CA ILE A 306 -21.24 -9.13 -2.56
C ILE A 306 -20.95 -9.44 -1.09
N ALA A 307 -19.89 -10.19 -0.79
CA ALA A 307 -19.55 -10.57 0.58
C ALA A 307 -19.42 -9.36 1.51
N LYS A 308 -18.87 -8.25 1.00
CA LYS A 308 -18.69 -6.98 1.73
C LYS A 308 -19.91 -6.04 1.70
N ASN A 309 -21.02 -6.45 1.11
CA ASN A 309 -22.25 -5.66 0.98
C ASN A 309 -22.09 -4.35 0.19
N HIS A 310 -21.23 -4.32 -0.83
CA HIS A 310 -21.01 -3.12 -1.65
C HIS A 310 -22.00 -3.07 -2.82
N PHE A 311 -23.28 -2.76 -2.55
CA PHE A 311 -24.36 -2.81 -3.53
C PHE A 311 -24.07 -2.03 -4.82
N ASP A 312 -23.55 -0.80 -4.72
CA ASP A 312 -23.25 0.04 -5.89
C ASP A 312 -22.14 -0.56 -6.78
N ILE A 313 -21.17 -1.25 -6.17
CA ILE A 313 -20.11 -1.97 -6.87
C ILE A 313 -20.68 -3.21 -7.55
N VAL A 314 -21.57 -3.95 -6.87
CA VAL A 314 -22.27 -5.10 -7.45
C VAL A 314 -23.03 -4.69 -8.70
N GLN A 315 -23.80 -3.59 -8.63
CA GLN A 315 -24.49 -3.05 -9.80
C GLN A 315 -23.49 -2.71 -10.91
N SER A 316 -22.45 -1.95 -10.58
CA SER A 316 -21.43 -1.52 -11.55
C SER A 316 -20.73 -2.71 -12.22
N LEU A 317 -20.39 -3.77 -11.49
CA LEU A 317 -19.75 -4.96 -12.04
C LEU A 317 -20.70 -5.74 -12.95
N VAL A 318 -21.96 -5.91 -12.55
CA VAL A 318 -22.98 -6.60 -13.37
C VAL A 318 -23.26 -5.82 -14.66
N ASP A 319 -23.39 -4.48 -14.57
CA ASP A 319 -23.57 -3.60 -15.73
C ASP A 319 -22.38 -3.66 -16.71
N ASN A 320 -21.18 -4.02 -16.20
CA ASN A 320 -19.97 -4.22 -16.99
C ASN A 320 -19.71 -5.70 -17.34
N GLY A 321 -20.73 -6.57 -17.26
CA GLY A 321 -20.65 -7.94 -17.77
C GLY A 321 -20.02 -8.96 -16.81
N ALA A 322 -19.97 -8.70 -15.51
CA ALA A 322 -19.63 -9.73 -14.53
C ALA A 322 -20.70 -10.83 -14.50
N THR A 323 -20.26 -12.09 -14.51
CA THR A 323 -21.15 -13.25 -14.59
C THR A 323 -21.86 -13.48 -13.25
N VAL A 324 -23.19 -13.32 -13.24
CA VAL A 324 -24.02 -13.57 -12.05
C VAL A 324 -24.32 -15.06 -11.84
N TYR A 325 -24.42 -15.83 -12.93
CA TYR A 325 -24.77 -17.26 -12.93
C TYR A 325 -23.68 -18.07 -13.66
N PRO A 326 -22.50 -18.26 -13.05
CA PRO A 326 -21.40 -18.99 -13.68
C PRO A 326 -21.75 -20.47 -13.85
N GLN A 327 -21.20 -21.11 -14.89
CA GLN A 327 -21.30 -22.55 -15.06
C GLN A 327 -20.48 -23.29 -14.01
N GLU A 328 -21.00 -24.42 -13.55
CA GLU A 328 -20.47 -25.21 -12.43
C GLU A 328 -19.28 -26.07 -12.88
N ASP A 329 -18.07 -25.51 -12.90
CA ASP A 329 -16.89 -26.32 -13.27
C ASP A 329 -16.14 -26.92 -12.07
N GLU A 330 -16.27 -26.36 -10.85
CA GLU A 330 -15.67 -26.94 -9.63
C GLU A 330 -16.51 -26.61 -8.39
N TRP A 331 -16.82 -27.62 -7.57
CA TRP A 331 -17.81 -27.55 -6.48
C TRP A 331 -17.32 -26.73 -5.27
N LYS A 332 -17.32 -25.41 -5.40
CA LYS A 332 -17.19 -24.45 -4.29
C LYS A 332 -18.40 -23.50 -4.29
N PRO A 333 -19.56 -23.90 -3.72
CA PRO A 333 -20.78 -23.08 -3.73
C PRO A 333 -20.61 -21.68 -3.12
N GLN A 334 -19.63 -21.52 -2.23
CA GLN A 334 -19.20 -20.23 -1.67
C GLN A 334 -18.72 -19.21 -2.72
N SER A 335 -18.45 -19.63 -3.96
CA SER A 335 -18.04 -18.76 -5.07
C SER A 335 -19.20 -18.26 -5.94
N LEU A 336 -20.44 -18.70 -5.68
CA LEU A 336 -21.62 -18.24 -6.43
C LEU A 336 -22.14 -16.91 -5.88
N PRO A 337 -22.45 -15.92 -6.75
CA PRO A 337 -23.00 -14.63 -6.33
C PRO A 337 -24.23 -14.72 -5.41
N LEU A 338 -25.24 -15.51 -5.79
CA LEU A 338 -26.48 -15.63 -5.03
C LEU A 338 -26.29 -16.34 -3.67
N VAL A 339 -25.44 -17.37 -3.65
CA VAL A 339 -25.06 -18.09 -2.43
C VAL A 339 -24.30 -17.18 -1.47
N THR A 340 -23.35 -16.39 -1.99
CA THR A 340 -22.58 -15.42 -1.22
C THR A 340 -23.50 -14.38 -0.59
N ALA A 341 -24.42 -13.80 -1.36
CA ALA A 341 -25.40 -12.83 -0.84
C ALA A 341 -26.25 -13.45 0.28
N SER A 342 -26.66 -14.70 0.12
CA SER A 342 -27.49 -15.42 1.11
C SER A 342 -26.73 -15.73 2.39
N PHE A 343 -25.50 -16.24 2.26
CA PHE A 343 -24.63 -16.59 3.38
C PHE A 343 -24.35 -15.38 4.28
N PHE A 344 -24.04 -14.24 3.68
CA PHE A 344 -23.74 -13.02 4.42
C PHE A 344 -24.97 -12.20 4.84
N GLY A 345 -26.18 -12.56 4.37
CA GLY A 345 -27.42 -11.91 4.79
C GLY A 345 -27.87 -10.70 3.96
N HIS A 346 -27.36 -10.52 2.74
CA HIS A 346 -27.54 -9.29 1.96
C HIS A 346 -28.78 -9.34 1.06
N LEU A 347 -29.96 -9.20 1.67
CA LEU A 347 -31.27 -9.31 0.99
C LEU A 347 -31.42 -8.38 -0.23
N ASN A 348 -30.93 -7.14 -0.15
CA ASN A 348 -31.03 -6.17 -1.25
C ASN A 348 -30.19 -6.60 -2.46
N ILE A 349 -28.97 -7.08 -2.22
CA ILE A 349 -28.11 -7.63 -3.26
C ILE A 349 -28.76 -8.88 -3.86
N LEU A 350 -29.28 -9.78 -3.04
CA LEU A 350 -29.96 -10.99 -3.50
C LEU A 350 -31.17 -10.66 -4.40
N LYS A 351 -32.03 -9.72 -3.98
CA LYS A 351 -33.16 -9.22 -4.78
C LYS A 351 -32.69 -8.67 -6.13
N TYR A 352 -31.60 -7.92 -6.15
CA TYR A 352 -31.01 -7.39 -7.38
C TYR A 352 -30.52 -8.51 -8.30
N LEU A 353 -29.72 -9.45 -7.80
CA LEU A 353 -29.16 -10.55 -8.60
C LEU A 353 -30.25 -11.45 -9.24
N LEU A 354 -31.38 -11.66 -8.56
CA LEU A 354 -32.51 -12.44 -9.11
C LEU A 354 -33.22 -11.73 -10.27
N ASN A 355 -33.16 -10.40 -10.33
CA ASN A 355 -33.71 -9.62 -11.43
C ASN A 355 -32.79 -9.58 -12.65
N VAL A 356 -31.52 -10.00 -12.53
CA VAL A 356 -30.62 -10.14 -13.67
C VAL A 356 -31.09 -11.26 -14.60
N GLU A 357 -30.97 -11.05 -15.91
CA GLU A 357 -31.39 -12.01 -16.92
C GLU A 357 -30.58 -13.32 -16.82
N ALA A 358 -31.28 -14.45 -16.73
CA ALA A 358 -30.70 -15.80 -16.74
C ALA A 358 -31.79 -16.82 -17.06
N THR A 359 -31.39 -18.01 -17.47
CA THR A 359 -32.35 -19.10 -17.72
C THR A 359 -33.04 -19.50 -16.42
N GLU A 360 -34.33 -19.90 -16.51
CA GLU A 360 -35.08 -20.37 -15.33
C GLU A 360 -34.38 -21.54 -14.62
N LEU A 361 -33.75 -22.43 -15.39
CA LEU A 361 -33.00 -23.56 -14.85
C LEU A 361 -31.82 -23.11 -13.97
N GLN A 362 -31.00 -22.18 -14.47
CA GLN A 362 -29.87 -21.63 -13.70
C GLN A 362 -30.34 -20.91 -12.44
N LYS A 363 -31.39 -20.08 -12.56
CA LYS A 363 -31.97 -19.37 -11.41
C LYS A 363 -32.42 -20.35 -10.34
N ASN A 364 -33.17 -21.38 -10.70
CA ASN A 364 -33.72 -22.35 -9.75
C ASN A 364 -32.64 -23.13 -9.00
N GLU A 365 -31.60 -23.61 -9.68
CA GLU A 365 -30.49 -24.32 -9.02
C GLU A 365 -29.72 -23.38 -8.07
N HIS A 366 -29.41 -22.16 -8.50
CA HIS A 366 -28.69 -21.19 -7.66
C HIS A 366 -29.54 -20.75 -6.45
N MET A 367 -30.85 -20.61 -6.63
CA MET A 367 -31.80 -20.31 -5.55
C MET A 367 -31.86 -21.42 -4.50
N TYR A 368 -31.79 -22.69 -4.89
CA TYR A 368 -31.69 -23.80 -3.94
C TYR A 368 -30.43 -23.67 -3.06
N TYR A 369 -29.26 -23.43 -3.67
CA TYR A 369 -28.02 -23.26 -2.90
C TYR A 369 -28.05 -22.00 -2.00
N ALA A 370 -28.68 -20.94 -2.48
CA ALA A 370 -28.94 -19.73 -1.69
C ALA A 370 -29.81 -20.04 -0.46
N LEU A 371 -30.86 -20.85 -0.63
CA LEU A 371 -31.73 -21.28 0.46
C LEU A 371 -30.97 -22.15 1.47
N CYS A 372 -30.11 -23.07 1.00
CA CYS A 372 -29.22 -23.84 1.86
C CYS A 372 -28.30 -22.92 2.70
N ALA A 373 -27.66 -21.94 2.08
CA ALA A 373 -26.76 -21.01 2.77
C ALA A 373 -27.49 -20.12 3.79
N ALA A 374 -28.69 -19.61 3.44
CA ALA A 374 -29.53 -18.84 4.35
C ALA A 374 -30.00 -19.68 5.54
N SER A 375 -30.36 -20.94 5.30
CA SER A 375 -30.78 -21.88 6.35
C SER A 375 -29.64 -22.27 7.27
N PHE A 376 -28.44 -22.48 6.74
CA PHE A 376 -27.23 -22.74 7.53
C PHE A 376 -26.86 -21.56 8.44
N THR A 377 -26.94 -20.33 7.92
CA THR A 377 -26.53 -19.11 8.63
C THR A 377 -27.64 -18.45 9.47
N GLY A 378 -28.87 -19.00 9.46
CA GLY A 378 -29.96 -18.48 10.28
C GLY A 378 -30.64 -17.23 9.73
N ARG A 379 -30.58 -16.98 8.41
CA ARG A 379 -31.10 -15.76 7.78
C ARG A 379 -32.59 -15.88 7.45
N LEU A 380 -33.44 -15.72 8.47
CA LEU A 380 -34.90 -15.90 8.38
C LEU A 380 -35.55 -15.13 7.22
N GLU A 381 -35.31 -13.82 7.12
CA GLU A 381 -35.90 -12.96 6.06
C GLU A 381 -35.51 -13.42 4.65
N LEU A 382 -34.30 -13.95 4.48
CA LEU A 382 -33.84 -14.49 3.21
C LEU A 382 -34.49 -15.83 2.88
N VAL A 383 -34.68 -16.69 3.88
CA VAL A 383 -35.40 -17.96 3.72
C VAL A 383 -36.84 -17.69 3.28
N GLU A 384 -37.56 -16.81 3.98
CA GLU A 384 -38.93 -16.42 3.63
C GLU A 384 -38.99 -15.89 2.20
N PHE A 385 -38.12 -14.93 1.87
CA PHE A 385 -38.08 -14.34 0.54
C PHE A 385 -37.77 -15.35 -0.58
N LEU A 386 -36.84 -16.28 -0.34
CA LEU A 386 -36.50 -17.32 -1.33
C LEU A 386 -37.66 -18.32 -1.52
N ILE A 387 -38.36 -18.68 -0.45
CA ILE A 387 -39.56 -19.53 -0.52
C ILE A 387 -40.68 -18.83 -1.29
N ASP A 388 -40.94 -17.55 -1.00
CA ASP A 388 -41.94 -16.73 -1.70
C ASP A 388 -41.67 -16.62 -3.21
N ARG A 389 -40.40 -16.73 -3.60
CA ARG A 389 -39.97 -16.75 -5.02
C ARG A 389 -40.10 -18.12 -5.67
N GLY A 390 -40.62 -19.13 -4.98
CA GLY A 390 -40.86 -20.47 -5.52
C GLY A 390 -39.62 -21.36 -5.57
N THR A 391 -38.63 -21.12 -4.71
CA THR A 391 -37.43 -21.97 -4.62
C THR A 391 -37.82 -23.42 -4.33
N ARG A 392 -37.31 -24.36 -5.13
CA ARG A 392 -37.48 -25.79 -4.86
C ARG A 392 -36.64 -26.20 -3.67
N PHE A 393 -37.13 -27.13 -2.85
CA PHE A 393 -36.37 -27.68 -1.71
C PHE A 393 -35.41 -28.83 -2.10
N THR A 394 -35.19 -29.05 -3.39
CA THR A 394 -34.36 -30.14 -3.92
C THR A 394 -33.54 -29.62 -5.11
N SER A 395 -32.32 -30.13 -5.28
CA SER A 395 -31.47 -29.89 -6.47
C SER A 395 -31.18 -31.20 -7.21
N SER A 396 -30.96 -31.11 -8.53
CA SER A 396 -30.52 -32.25 -9.35
C SER A 396 -29.04 -32.59 -9.19
N HIS A 397 -28.24 -31.72 -8.56
CA HIS A 397 -26.80 -31.86 -8.44
C HIS A 397 -26.37 -32.26 -7.01
N TYR A 398 -25.41 -33.17 -6.98
CA TYR A 398 -25.16 -34.12 -5.89
C TYR A 398 -24.49 -33.49 -4.66
N ASN A 399 -25.23 -33.10 -3.61
CA ASN A 399 -24.68 -33.00 -2.23
C ASN A 399 -25.72 -32.89 -1.07
N ARG A 400 -26.81 -33.65 -1.12
CA ARG A 400 -27.60 -34.31 -0.04
C ARG A 400 -27.83 -33.70 1.38
N ARG A 401 -27.38 -32.49 1.73
CA ARG A 401 -27.89 -31.77 2.91
C ARG A 401 -28.91 -30.76 2.45
N SER A 402 -30.17 -31.04 2.77
CA SER A 402 -31.27 -30.15 2.44
C SER A 402 -31.25 -28.91 3.33
N PRO A 403 -31.90 -27.80 2.90
CA PRO A 403 -32.05 -26.61 3.73
C PRO A 403 -32.60 -26.94 5.13
N LEU A 404 -33.50 -27.93 5.22
CA LEU A 404 -34.10 -28.39 6.47
C LEU A 404 -33.05 -29.01 7.40
N VAL A 405 -32.22 -29.92 6.90
CA VAL A 405 -31.14 -30.52 7.69
C VAL A 405 -30.16 -29.45 8.19
N LEU A 406 -29.78 -28.50 7.32
CA LEU A 406 -28.87 -27.41 7.70
C LEU A 406 -29.44 -26.53 8.82
N ALA A 407 -30.74 -26.22 8.77
CA ALA A 407 -31.42 -25.46 9.82
C ALA A 407 -31.48 -26.23 11.15
N ILE A 408 -31.71 -27.55 11.09
CA ILE A 408 -31.76 -28.43 12.27
C ILE A 408 -30.39 -28.51 12.96
N GLU A 409 -29.34 -28.79 12.20
CA GLU A 409 -27.96 -28.92 12.70
C GLU A 409 -27.49 -27.62 13.39
N ASN A 410 -27.91 -26.47 12.87
CA ASN A 410 -27.54 -25.16 13.42
C ASN A 410 -28.58 -24.57 14.39
N LYS A 411 -29.60 -25.34 14.77
CA LYS A 411 -30.65 -24.97 15.77
C LYS A 411 -31.44 -23.71 15.41
N HIS A 412 -31.74 -23.53 14.13
CA HIS A 412 -32.55 -22.41 13.63
C HIS A 412 -34.04 -22.76 13.58
N ASP A 413 -34.66 -22.85 14.76
CA ASP A 413 -36.03 -23.35 14.97
C ASP A 413 -37.10 -22.65 14.11
N CYS A 414 -37.04 -21.32 13.98
CA CYS A 414 -37.97 -20.57 13.12
C CYS A 414 -37.85 -20.97 11.64
N ILE A 415 -36.64 -21.25 11.18
CA ILE A 415 -36.38 -21.69 9.79
C ILE A 415 -36.86 -23.13 9.60
N VAL A 416 -36.66 -24.01 10.58
CA VAL A 416 -37.21 -25.38 10.57
C VAL A 416 -38.72 -25.34 10.36
N ASP A 417 -39.40 -24.49 11.13
CA ASP A 417 -40.86 -24.32 11.05
C ASP A 417 -41.32 -23.85 9.67
N ILE A 418 -40.68 -22.82 9.13
CA ILE A 418 -41.03 -22.26 7.83
C ILE A 418 -40.77 -23.26 6.72
N LEU A 419 -39.64 -23.97 6.74
CA LEU A 419 -39.32 -24.98 5.73
C LEU A 419 -40.32 -26.12 5.73
N ILE A 420 -40.66 -26.67 6.91
CA ILE A 420 -41.66 -27.75 7.04
C ILE A 420 -43.04 -27.26 6.60
N SER A 421 -43.45 -26.06 7.03
CA SER A 421 -44.77 -25.49 6.70
C SER A 421 -44.93 -25.22 5.20
N ASN A 422 -43.83 -25.01 4.48
CA ASN A 422 -43.82 -24.80 3.03
C ASN A 422 -43.50 -26.07 2.22
N GLY A 423 -43.51 -27.25 2.84
CA GLY A 423 -43.44 -28.53 2.12
C GLY A 423 -42.05 -29.11 1.94
N ALA A 424 -41.06 -28.73 2.77
CA ALA A 424 -39.80 -29.46 2.85
C ALA A 424 -40.03 -30.93 3.25
N ASN A 425 -39.35 -31.86 2.59
CA ASN A 425 -39.52 -33.29 2.85
C ASN A 425 -38.87 -33.70 4.19
N VAL A 426 -39.70 -33.93 5.21
CA VAL A 426 -39.26 -34.36 6.55
C VAL A 426 -38.59 -35.74 6.59
N ASN A 427 -38.74 -36.54 5.52
CA ASN A 427 -38.18 -37.90 5.38
C ASN A 427 -37.12 -38.00 4.29
N GLU A 428 -36.59 -36.87 3.82
CA GLU A 428 -35.48 -36.86 2.86
C GLU A 428 -34.26 -37.60 3.43
N ARG A 429 -33.56 -38.38 2.60
CA ARG A 429 -32.38 -39.14 3.03
C ARG A 429 -31.11 -38.58 2.44
N ASP A 430 -30.14 -38.29 3.29
CA ASP A 430 -28.83 -37.80 2.87
C ASP A 430 -27.90 -38.93 2.36
N ARG A 431 -26.58 -38.68 2.17
CA ARG A 431 -25.64 -39.66 1.58
C ARG A 431 -25.45 -40.90 2.43
N GLU A 432 -25.59 -40.74 3.73
CA GLU A 432 -25.49 -41.80 4.72
C GLU A 432 -26.86 -42.46 4.96
N GLY A 433 -27.91 -41.89 4.36
CA GLY A 433 -29.29 -42.35 4.51
C GLY A 433 -29.97 -41.78 5.74
N LEU A 434 -29.37 -40.78 6.38
CA LEU A 434 -29.92 -40.13 7.56
C LEU A 434 -31.10 -39.24 7.17
N THR A 435 -32.14 -39.29 7.99
CA THR A 435 -33.30 -38.42 7.87
C THR A 435 -33.10 -37.13 8.69
N PRO A 436 -33.84 -36.04 8.40
CA PRO A 436 -33.90 -34.86 9.26
C PRO A 436 -34.12 -35.19 10.75
N LEU A 437 -34.91 -36.23 11.05
CA LEU A 437 -35.15 -36.66 12.44
C LEU A 437 -33.90 -37.25 13.09
N MET A 438 -33.11 -38.05 12.36
CA MET A 438 -31.84 -38.56 12.86
C MET A 438 -30.86 -37.41 13.14
N HIS A 439 -30.80 -36.42 12.24
CA HIS A 439 -30.00 -35.19 12.45
C HIS A 439 -30.46 -34.39 13.67
N ALA A 440 -31.77 -34.26 13.89
CA ALA A 440 -32.32 -33.56 15.05
C ALA A 440 -31.93 -34.24 16.38
N VAL A 441 -31.95 -35.57 16.43
CA VAL A 441 -31.51 -36.32 17.61
C VAL A 441 -29.99 -36.23 17.77
N LEU A 442 -29.21 -36.42 16.70
CA LEU A 442 -27.74 -36.31 16.74
C LEU A 442 -27.26 -34.96 17.29
N ASN A 443 -27.95 -33.86 16.98
CA ASN A 443 -27.58 -32.51 17.39
C ASN A 443 -28.25 -32.03 18.68
N ASP A 444 -28.97 -32.90 19.39
CA ASP A 444 -29.75 -32.55 20.60
C ASP A 444 -30.64 -31.32 20.36
N ASN A 445 -31.49 -31.42 19.34
CA ASN A 445 -32.48 -30.40 18.98
C ASN A 445 -33.90 -30.91 19.27
N PRO A 446 -34.39 -30.77 20.52
CA PRO A 446 -35.71 -31.29 20.92
C PRO A 446 -36.85 -30.56 20.22
N PHE A 447 -36.66 -29.29 19.84
CA PHE A 447 -37.63 -28.53 19.07
C PHE A 447 -37.83 -29.17 17.69
N ALA A 448 -36.74 -29.39 16.95
CA ALA A 448 -36.78 -30.04 15.65
C ALA A 448 -37.35 -31.46 15.73
N VAL A 449 -36.97 -32.26 16.75
CA VAL A 449 -37.56 -33.61 16.96
C VAL A 449 -39.07 -33.51 17.09
N SER A 450 -39.56 -32.60 17.94
CA SER A 450 -41.00 -32.42 18.17
C SER A 450 -41.73 -32.00 16.90
N ARG A 451 -41.17 -31.03 16.14
CA ARG A 451 -41.79 -30.54 14.91
C ARG A 451 -41.76 -31.56 13.78
N LEU A 452 -40.66 -32.28 13.61
CA LEU A 452 -40.55 -33.34 12.60
C LEU A 452 -41.55 -34.47 12.85
N LEU A 453 -41.67 -34.95 14.10
CA LEU A 453 -42.64 -35.98 14.46
C LEU A 453 -44.08 -35.52 14.25
N LEU A 454 -44.39 -34.26 14.60
CA LEU A 454 -45.71 -33.67 14.36
C LEU A 454 -46.08 -33.66 12.86
N HIS A 455 -45.09 -33.53 11.98
CA HIS A 455 -45.27 -33.48 10.53
C HIS A 455 -44.95 -34.81 9.82
N GLY A 456 -44.97 -35.94 10.55
CA GLY A 456 -44.93 -37.29 9.96
C GLY A 456 -43.52 -37.80 9.64
N ALA A 457 -42.49 -37.36 10.36
CA ALA A 457 -41.18 -37.97 10.26
C ALA A 457 -41.19 -39.44 10.72
N ASP A 458 -40.56 -40.31 9.94
CA ASP A 458 -40.47 -41.75 10.17
C ASP A 458 -39.46 -42.05 11.30
N LEU A 459 -39.98 -42.44 12.46
CA LEU A 459 -39.19 -42.81 13.63
C LEU A 459 -38.38 -44.10 13.41
N ASP A 460 -38.90 -44.99 12.57
CA ASP A 460 -38.34 -46.32 12.30
C ASP A 460 -37.41 -46.32 11.07
N ALA A 461 -37.14 -45.13 10.50
CA ALA A 461 -36.19 -44.99 9.41
C ALA A 461 -34.82 -45.57 9.80
N ILE A 462 -34.19 -46.24 8.83
CA ILE A 462 -32.87 -46.85 8.98
C ILE A 462 -31.94 -46.24 7.94
N ALA A 463 -30.77 -45.78 8.39
CA ALA A 463 -29.71 -45.29 7.54
C ALA A 463 -29.13 -46.41 6.65
N PHE A 464 -28.29 -46.06 5.67
CA PHE A 464 -27.77 -47.06 4.73
C PHE A 464 -26.76 -48.03 5.35
N ASP A 465 -26.15 -47.68 6.47
CA ASP A 465 -25.31 -48.59 7.27
C ASP A 465 -26.11 -49.72 7.95
N LYS A 466 -27.45 -49.66 7.87
CA LYS A 466 -28.42 -50.60 8.50
C LYS A 466 -28.34 -50.69 10.02
N GLN A 467 -27.59 -49.81 10.67
CA GLN A 467 -27.39 -49.80 12.13
C GLN A 467 -27.86 -48.49 12.77
N THR A 468 -27.80 -47.40 12.03
CA THR A 468 -28.17 -46.08 12.51
C THR A 468 -29.67 -45.87 12.37
N THR A 469 -30.32 -45.67 13.53
CA THR A 469 -31.75 -45.42 13.73
C THR A 469 -31.87 -44.34 14.81
N VAL A 470 -33.04 -43.73 14.94
CA VAL A 470 -33.30 -42.77 16.02
C VAL A 470 -33.01 -43.38 17.41
N ALA A 471 -33.40 -44.64 17.61
CA ALA A 471 -33.18 -45.36 18.86
C ALA A 471 -31.68 -45.62 19.15
N THR A 472 -30.90 -46.02 18.14
CA THR A 472 -29.47 -46.29 18.33
C THR A 472 -28.66 -45.00 18.55
N ILE A 473 -29.07 -43.88 17.95
CA ILE A 473 -28.48 -42.56 18.22
C ILE A 473 -28.77 -42.13 19.67
N ALA A 474 -30.03 -42.16 20.09
CA ALA A 474 -30.44 -41.76 21.45
C ALA A 474 -29.78 -42.64 22.54
N ALA A 475 -29.57 -43.92 22.26
CA ALA A 475 -28.88 -44.84 23.17
C ALA A 475 -27.38 -44.51 23.33
N ARG A 476 -26.71 -44.05 22.26
CA ARG A 476 -25.29 -43.63 22.31
C ARG A 476 -25.13 -42.37 23.15
N GLN A 477 -25.93 -41.33 22.88
CA GLN A 477 -25.87 -40.07 23.64
C GLN A 477 -26.10 -40.27 25.14
N LYS A 478 -27.03 -41.16 25.53
CA LYS A 478 -27.24 -41.49 26.94
C LYS A 478 -26.04 -42.18 27.60
N ARG A 479 -25.26 -42.98 26.87
CA ARG A 479 -24.03 -43.59 27.40
C ARG A 479 -22.92 -42.55 27.60
N ASP A 480 -22.73 -41.67 26.63
CA ASP A 480 -21.70 -40.63 26.69
C ASP A 480 -21.91 -39.61 27.83
N VAL A 481 -23.17 -39.39 28.24
CA VAL A 481 -23.52 -38.55 29.42
C VAL A 481 -23.28 -39.27 30.75
N ILE A 482 -23.25 -40.61 30.77
CA ILE A 482 -23.01 -41.41 31.97
C ILE A 482 -21.50 -41.66 32.19
N GLU A 483 -20.68 -41.60 31.13
CA GLU A 483 -19.24 -41.88 31.16
C GLU A 483 -18.34 -40.63 31.31
N ASN A 484 -18.90 -39.42 31.29
CA ASN A 484 -18.22 -38.14 31.59
C ASN A 484 -18.68 -37.57 32.93
#